data_AF-A0A535P297-F1
#
_entry.id   AF-A0A535P297-F1
#
_cell.length_a   1.000
_cell.length_b   1.000
_cell.length_c   1.000
_cell.angle_alpha   90.00
_cell.angle_beta   90.00
_cell.angle_gamma   90.00
#
_symmetry.space_group_name_H-M   'P 1'
#
loop_
_entity.id
_entity.type
_entity.pdbx_description
1 polymer ?
#
loop_
_entity_poly.entity_id
_entity_poly.type
_entity_poly.pdbx_seq_one_letter_code
_entity_poly.pdbx_strand_id
1 'polypeptide(L)'
;MLHRISCACCLFFLAISSLLTVISPTTASASSPKSTIHAHTLADFPTVDPNYIYNQLFYMVTNFQHREAGYDNNLPVNVNGHDEFASYWSQELMRDVAGFGAQVRRDAFNVAGWQERPATVPAFNVEVTVPGVTHPEQVVVIGCHYDGEAISTQSANDDGSGCAIELGVARAMGMYWRSHHTYPARTLRFVIFDAEEQGLYGSFHYLNS
;
A
#
# COMPACT_ATOMS: atom_id res chain seq x y z
N MET A 1 -17.42 -3.83 62.34
CA MET A 1 -17.39 -2.37 62.59
C MET A 1 -17.70 -1.67 61.27
N LEU A 2 -18.75 -0.82 61.27
CA LEU A 2 -19.18 0.20 60.29
C LEU A 2 -19.39 -0.21 58.79
N HIS A 3 -20.62 -0.31 58.27
CA HIS A 3 -21.51 0.76 57.70
C HIS A 3 -20.97 1.30 56.34
N ARG A 4 -21.66 1.40 55.17
CA ARG A 4 -23.06 1.69 54.75
C ARG A 4 -23.21 1.43 53.22
N ILE A 5 -24.25 0.75 52.72
CA ILE A 5 -25.58 1.20 52.25
C ILE A 5 -25.75 1.07 50.72
N SER A 6 -26.77 0.29 50.38
CA SER A 6 -27.38 -0.01 49.09
C SER A 6 -28.15 1.19 48.50
N CYS A 7 -28.40 1.20 47.19
CA CYS A 7 -29.69 1.71 46.71
C CYS A 7 -30.05 1.15 45.33
N ALA A 8 -30.99 0.21 45.33
CA ALA A 8 -31.72 -0.27 44.18
C ALA A 8 -33.08 0.46 44.06
N CYS A 9 -33.65 0.39 42.85
CA CYS A 9 -35.05 0.57 42.48
C CYS A 9 -35.63 2.01 42.45
N CYS A 10 -36.21 2.39 41.30
CA CYS A 10 -37.66 2.52 41.15
C CYS A 10 -38.06 2.93 39.71
N LEU A 11 -38.85 2.07 39.06
CA LEU A 11 -39.79 2.42 37.99
C LEU A 11 -40.93 3.26 38.59
N PHE A 12 -41.48 4.25 37.88
CA PHE A 12 -42.94 4.46 37.76
C PHE A 12 -43.31 5.54 36.72
N PHE A 13 -44.37 5.21 35.97
CA PHE A 13 -45.19 5.87 34.92
C PHE A 13 -45.42 7.40 34.94
N LEU A 14 -45.67 8.01 33.77
CA LEU A 14 -47.02 8.49 33.36
C LEU A 14 -47.08 9.11 31.95
N ALA A 15 -48.20 8.83 31.28
CA ALA A 15 -48.59 9.32 29.96
C ALA A 15 -49.09 10.77 29.97
N ILE A 16 -48.84 11.51 28.89
CA ILE A 16 -49.62 12.70 28.51
C ILE A 16 -49.89 12.63 27.00
N SER A 17 -51.18 12.59 26.66
CA SER A 17 -51.74 12.69 25.32
C SER A 17 -51.87 14.14 24.85
N SER A 18 -52.12 14.29 23.55
CA SER A 18 -52.78 15.40 22.85
C SER A 18 -52.01 16.72 22.68
N LEU A 19 -51.50 16.95 21.47
CA LEU A 19 -52.02 17.97 20.54
C LEU A 19 -51.31 17.79 19.18
N LEU A 20 -51.97 17.17 18.20
CA LEU A 20 -51.54 17.20 16.79
C LEU A 20 -52.18 18.42 16.14
N THR A 21 -51.41 19.51 15.99
CA THR A 21 -51.75 20.56 15.02
C THR A 21 -51.29 20.09 13.65
N VAL A 22 -52.23 19.83 12.76
CA VAL A 22 -51.98 19.60 11.33
C VAL A 22 -51.47 20.91 10.74
N ILE A 23 -50.17 20.99 10.48
CA ILE A 23 -49.59 22.03 9.62
C ILE A 23 -49.57 21.43 8.22
N SER A 24 -50.43 21.95 7.34
CA SER A 24 -50.39 21.63 5.90
C SER A 24 -49.02 22.01 5.33
N PRO A 25 -48.32 21.11 4.61
CA PRO A 25 -47.11 21.51 3.93
C PRO A 25 -47.49 22.35 2.71
N THR A 26 -47.18 23.64 2.76
CA THR A 26 -47.07 24.47 1.55
C THR A 26 -45.96 23.87 0.68
N THR A 27 -46.29 23.44 -0.53
CA THR A 27 -45.32 22.97 -1.53
C THR A 27 -44.51 24.16 -2.04
N ALA A 28 -43.40 24.47 -1.37
CA ALA A 28 -42.35 25.31 -1.93
C ALA A 28 -41.59 24.47 -2.97
N SER A 29 -41.79 24.78 -4.25
CA SER A 29 -40.95 24.27 -5.33
C SER A 29 -39.59 24.95 -5.25
N ALA A 30 -38.66 24.33 -4.51
CA ALA A 30 -37.25 24.65 -4.63
C ALA A 30 -36.71 23.86 -5.82
N SER A 31 -36.37 24.56 -6.91
CA SER A 31 -35.58 23.96 -7.98
C SER A 31 -34.17 23.70 -7.45
N SER A 32 -33.89 22.45 -7.09
CA SER A 32 -32.52 22.01 -6.80
C SER A 32 -31.64 22.31 -8.02
N PRO A 33 -30.46 22.95 -7.84
CA PRO A 33 -29.52 23.08 -8.94
C PRO A 33 -29.16 21.67 -9.40
N LYS A 34 -29.29 21.41 -10.71
CA LYS A 34 -28.83 20.16 -11.33
C LYS A 34 -27.33 20.04 -11.04
N SER A 35 -26.99 19.29 -10.01
CA SER A 35 -25.64 18.82 -9.80
C SER A 35 -25.35 17.84 -10.92
N THR A 36 -24.60 18.28 -11.93
CA THR A 36 -24.03 17.41 -12.94
C THR A 36 -22.88 16.64 -12.29
N ILE A 37 -23.19 15.73 -11.35
CA ILE A 37 -22.24 14.68 -11.00
C ILE A 37 -22.25 13.76 -12.21
N HIS A 38 -21.22 13.87 -13.05
CA HIS A 38 -20.92 12.80 -13.99
C HIS A 38 -20.70 11.54 -13.15
N ALA A 39 -21.65 10.62 -13.21
CA ALA A 39 -21.51 9.31 -12.58
C ALA A 39 -20.36 8.61 -13.30
N HIS A 40 -19.15 8.67 -12.72
CA HIS A 40 -18.04 7.85 -13.18
C HIS A 40 -18.48 6.40 -13.04
N THR A 41 -18.65 5.73 -14.17
CA THR A 41 -18.96 4.31 -14.17
C THR A 41 -17.71 3.54 -13.74
N LEU A 42 -17.82 2.31 -13.25
CA LEU A 42 -16.65 1.47 -12.94
C LEU A 42 -15.71 1.30 -14.16
N ALA A 43 -16.23 1.50 -15.37
CA ALA A 43 -15.44 1.51 -16.60
C ALA A 43 -14.48 2.71 -16.73
N ASP A 44 -14.63 3.75 -15.90
CA ASP A 44 -13.79 4.95 -15.90
C ASP A 44 -12.59 4.87 -14.93
N PHE A 45 -12.38 3.74 -14.26
CA PHE A 45 -11.27 3.57 -13.33
C PHE A 45 -10.20 2.59 -13.86
N PRO A 46 -8.92 2.79 -13.52
CA PRO A 46 -7.89 1.79 -13.77
C PRO A 46 -8.33 0.44 -13.21
N THR A 47 -8.37 -0.59 -14.06
CA THR A 47 -8.74 -1.95 -13.65
C THR A 47 -7.49 -2.79 -13.48
N VAL A 48 -7.38 -3.42 -12.31
CA VAL A 48 -6.29 -4.34 -11.98
C VAL A 48 -6.55 -5.70 -12.64
N ASP A 49 -5.53 -6.23 -13.31
CA ASP A 49 -5.55 -7.60 -13.85
C ASP A 49 -5.05 -8.59 -12.78
N PRO A 50 -5.92 -9.44 -12.21
CA PRO A 50 -5.50 -10.38 -11.18
C PRO A 50 -4.52 -11.43 -11.72
N ASN A 51 -4.61 -11.82 -13.00
CA ASN A 51 -3.68 -12.80 -13.56
C ASN A 51 -2.27 -12.23 -13.65
N TYR A 52 -2.14 -10.93 -13.96
CA TYR A 52 -0.84 -10.27 -13.92
C TYR A 52 -0.25 -10.32 -12.51
N ILE A 53 -1.03 -9.98 -11.48
CA ILE A 53 -0.58 -10.05 -10.08
C ILE A 53 -0.15 -11.48 -9.71
N TYR A 54 -0.98 -12.49 -10.00
CA TYR A 54 -0.64 -13.88 -9.67
C TYR A 54 0.61 -14.37 -10.39
N ASN A 55 0.80 -14.00 -11.66
CA ASN A 55 2.00 -14.36 -12.41
C ASN A 55 3.25 -13.67 -11.84
N GLN A 56 3.16 -12.39 -11.47
CA GLN A 56 4.25 -11.65 -10.83
C GLN A 56 4.61 -12.27 -9.48
N LEU A 57 3.60 -12.50 -8.63
CA LEU A 57 3.78 -13.16 -7.34
C LEU A 57 4.47 -14.51 -7.52
N PHE A 58 3.90 -15.39 -8.36
CA PHE A 58 4.44 -16.71 -8.61
C PHE A 58 5.89 -16.64 -9.08
N TYR A 59 6.19 -15.78 -10.06
CA TYR A 59 7.56 -15.65 -10.57
C TYR A 59 8.53 -15.19 -9.48
N MET A 60 8.23 -14.08 -8.81
CA MET A 60 9.12 -13.50 -7.81
C MET A 60 9.42 -14.47 -6.66
N VAL A 61 8.39 -15.09 -6.08
CA VAL A 61 8.57 -15.90 -4.86
C VAL A 61 9.11 -17.30 -5.13
N THR A 62 9.07 -17.77 -6.39
CA THR A 62 9.68 -19.05 -6.78
C THR A 62 11.11 -18.90 -7.28
N ASN A 63 11.47 -17.76 -7.89
CA ASN A 63 12.81 -17.52 -8.43
C ASN A 63 13.73 -16.80 -7.44
N PHE A 64 13.19 -16.02 -6.51
CA PHE A 64 13.95 -15.19 -5.58
C PHE A 64 13.62 -15.57 -4.13
N GLN A 65 14.09 -16.75 -3.74
CA GLN A 65 14.07 -17.23 -2.36
C GLN A 65 15.27 -16.68 -1.59
N HIS A 66 15.26 -16.75 -0.26
CA HIS A 66 16.33 -16.21 0.61
C HIS A 66 16.48 -14.69 0.43
N ARG A 67 15.53 -13.96 1.02
CA ARG A 67 15.45 -12.50 0.96
C ARG A 67 15.80 -11.87 2.31
N GLU A 68 16.78 -12.41 3.00
CA GLU A 68 17.18 -11.92 4.31
C GLU A 68 17.91 -10.58 4.18
N ALA A 69 17.33 -9.53 4.75
CA ALA A 69 17.90 -8.20 4.76
C ALA A 69 19.36 -8.16 5.26
N GLY A 70 20.23 -7.58 4.44
CA GLY A 70 21.66 -7.42 4.71
C GLY A 70 22.51 -8.69 4.60
N TYR A 71 21.92 -9.85 4.29
CA TYR A 71 22.64 -11.11 4.17
C TYR A 71 22.86 -11.50 2.70
N ASP A 72 23.93 -10.97 2.12
CA ASP A 72 24.38 -11.32 0.78
C ASP A 72 25.78 -11.95 0.82
N ASN A 73 25.85 -13.25 0.52
CA ASN A 73 27.09 -14.00 0.50
C ASN A 73 27.68 -14.18 -0.91
N ASN A 74 27.21 -13.45 -1.93
CA ASN A 74 27.60 -13.66 -3.34
C ASN A 74 27.48 -15.13 -3.77
N LEU A 75 26.51 -15.85 -3.20
CA LEU A 75 26.17 -17.20 -3.62
C LEU A 75 25.56 -17.11 -5.03
N PRO A 76 25.51 -18.21 -5.81
CA PRO A 76 24.93 -18.18 -7.15
C PRO A 76 23.55 -17.49 -7.15
N VAL A 77 23.18 -16.81 -8.24
CA VAL A 77 21.95 -15.98 -8.41
C VAL A 77 20.63 -16.62 -7.94
N ASN A 78 20.60 -17.94 -7.72
CA ASN A 78 19.47 -18.71 -7.20
C ASN A 78 19.55 -19.04 -5.70
N VAL A 79 20.53 -18.52 -4.98
CA VAL A 79 20.80 -18.80 -3.56
C VAL A 79 20.74 -17.54 -2.69
N ASN A 80 20.82 -16.35 -3.30
CA ASN A 80 20.42 -15.09 -2.68
C ASN A 80 19.40 -14.43 -3.61
N GLY A 81 18.16 -14.26 -3.16
CA GLY A 81 17.09 -13.67 -3.96
C GLY A 81 16.75 -12.24 -3.55
N HIS A 82 17.43 -11.69 -2.56
CA HIS A 82 17.11 -10.36 -2.03
C HIS A 82 17.28 -9.25 -3.09
N ASP A 83 18.48 -9.11 -3.65
CA ASP A 83 18.82 -8.07 -4.60
C ASP A 83 18.15 -8.30 -5.96
N GLU A 84 18.01 -9.56 -6.36
CA GLU A 84 17.34 -10.00 -7.57
C GLU A 84 15.83 -9.71 -7.51
N PHE A 85 15.18 -9.93 -6.37
CA PHE A 85 13.76 -9.58 -6.19
C PHE A 85 13.57 -8.07 -6.36
N ALA A 86 14.37 -7.26 -5.68
CA ALA A 86 14.28 -5.80 -5.75
C ALA A 86 14.59 -5.26 -7.16
N SER A 87 15.60 -5.85 -7.81
CA SER A 87 15.98 -5.52 -9.19
C SER A 87 14.87 -5.90 -10.18
N TYR A 88 14.30 -7.09 -10.05
CA TYR A 88 13.19 -7.53 -10.90
C TYR A 88 11.95 -6.64 -10.71
N TRP A 89 11.52 -6.43 -9.46
CA TRP A 89 10.36 -5.60 -9.14
C TRP A 89 10.51 -4.19 -9.71
N SER A 90 11.66 -3.54 -9.51
CA SER A 90 11.85 -2.16 -9.99
C SER A 90 11.89 -2.06 -11.52
N GLN A 91 12.43 -3.07 -12.21
CA GLN A 91 12.42 -3.14 -13.68
C GLN A 91 11.00 -3.32 -14.23
N GLU A 92 10.22 -4.23 -13.64
CA GLU A 92 8.83 -4.48 -14.04
C GLU A 92 7.97 -3.23 -13.83
N LEU A 93 8.10 -2.60 -12.66
CA LEU A 93 7.35 -1.38 -12.34
C LEU A 93 7.71 -0.25 -13.31
N MET A 94 9.01 0.00 -13.52
CA MET A 94 9.51 1.00 -14.48
C MET A 94 8.96 0.76 -15.90
N ARG A 95 8.83 -0.50 -16.32
CA ARG A 95 8.22 -0.84 -17.62
C ARG A 95 6.73 -0.54 -17.65
N ASP A 96 6.02 -0.83 -16.57
CA ASP A 96 4.57 -0.62 -16.47
C ASP A 96 4.19 0.86 -16.53
N VAL A 97 5.02 1.72 -15.94
CA VAL A 97 4.88 3.20 -15.96
C VAL A 97 5.80 3.91 -16.97
N ALA A 98 6.32 3.18 -17.95
CA ALA A 98 7.18 3.74 -18.98
C ALA A 98 6.49 4.90 -19.73
N GLY A 99 7.19 6.02 -19.85
CA GLY A 99 6.68 7.25 -20.48
C GLY A 99 6.12 8.28 -19.50
N PHE A 100 6.00 7.97 -18.21
CA PHE A 100 5.47 8.88 -17.18
C PHE A 100 6.54 9.55 -16.32
N GLY A 101 7.79 9.60 -16.79
CA GLY A 101 8.88 10.27 -16.08
C GLY A 101 9.33 9.57 -14.80
N ALA A 102 9.05 8.27 -14.67
CA ALA A 102 9.39 7.50 -13.49
C ALA A 102 10.90 7.42 -13.25
N GLN A 103 11.30 7.41 -11.98
CA GLN A 103 12.70 7.30 -11.55
C GLN A 103 12.81 6.28 -10.43
N VAL A 104 13.87 5.46 -10.47
CA VAL A 104 14.19 4.49 -9.42
C VAL A 104 15.26 5.06 -8.48
N ARG A 105 15.08 4.85 -7.18
CA ARG A 105 16.04 5.18 -6.13
C ARG A 105 16.27 3.96 -5.24
N ARG A 106 17.54 3.64 -4.98
CA ARG A 106 17.97 2.68 -3.95
C ARG A 106 18.45 3.45 -2.73
N ASP A 107 17.95 3.10 -1.56
CA ASP A 107 18.17 3.82 -0.32
C ASP A 107 18.74 2.89 0.75
N ALA A 108 20.07 2.87 0.86
CA ALA A 108 20.80 1.90 1.66
C ALA A 108 20.98 2.34 3.11
N PHE A 109 20.90 1.38 4.04
CA PHE A 109 21.07 1.59 5.47
C PHE A 109 21.69 0.35 6.15
N ASN A 110 22.28 0.55 7.33
CA ASN A 110 22.94 -0.52 8.06
C ASN A 110 21.93 -1.28 8.94
N VAL A 111 22.02 -2.61 8.92
CA VAL A 111 21.31 -3.52 9.83
C VAL A 111 22.29 -4.49 10.46
N ALA A 112 21.92 -5.11 11.59
CA ALA A 112 22.75 -6.14 12.22
C ALA A 112 22.66 -7.51 11.51
N GLY A 113 21.58 -7.74 10.74
CA GLY A 113 21.23 -9.05 10.22
C GLY A 113 20.47 -9.89 11.25
N TRP A 114 20.34 -11.19 10.97
CA TRP A 114 19.65 -12.15 11.82
C TRP A 114 20.62 -12.89 12.75
N GLN A 115 20.09 -13.51 13.81
CA GLN A 115 20.86 -14.46 14.61
C GLN A 115 21.40 -15.58 13.70
N GLU A 116 22.71 -15.87 13.78
CA GLU A 116 23.43 -16.82 12.92
C GLU A 116 23.56 -16.44 11.43
N ARG A 117 22.94 -15.34 10.99
CA ARG A 117 23.10 -14.75 9.64
C ARG A 117 23.35 -13.24 9.75
N PRO A 118 24.53 -12.84 10.26
CA PRO A 118 24.85 -11.43 10.43
C PRO A 118 24.92 -10.73 9.08
N ALA A 119 24.59 -9.44 9.05
CA ALA A 119 24.66 -8.67 7.82
C ALA A 119 26.09 -8.64 7.27
N THR A 120 26.23 -8.93 5.97
CA THR A 120 27.47 -8.85 5.20
C THR A 120 27.49 -7.64 4.27
N VAL A 121 26.31 -7.10 3.94
CA VAL A 121 26.10 -5.90 3.14
C VAL A 121 25.02 -5.01 3.79
N PRO A 122 24.94 -3.71 3.45
CA PRO A 122 23.82 -2.88 3.86
C PRO A 122 22.48 -3.40 3.32
N ALA A 123 21.43 -3.27 4.12
CA ALA A 123 20.04 -3.35 3.67
C ALA A 123 19.71 -2.13 2.79
N PHE A 124 18.62 -2.18 2.01
CA PHE A 124 18.19 -1.05 1.20
C PHE A 124 16.71 -1.08 0.82
N ASN A 125 16.03 0.06 0.96
CA ASN A 125 14.73 0.24 0.32
C ASN A 125 14.91 0.46 -1.18
N VAL A 126 13.89 0.12 -1.97
CA VAL A 126 13.80 0.55 -3.37
C VAL A 126 12.51 1.32 -3.60
N GLU A 127 12.63 2.49 -4.19
CA GLU A 127 11.53 3.38 -4.52
C GLU A 127 11.47 3.60 -6.03
N VAL A 128 10.27 3.49 -6.62
CA VAL A 128 9.98 4.06 -7.93
C VAL A 128 9.02 5.23 -7.79
N THR A 129 9.49 6.42 -8.15
CA THR A 129 8.74 7.66 -8.09
C THR A 129 8.20 8.02 -9.47
N VAL A 130 6.88 8.21 -9.57
CA VAL A 130 6.21 8.79 -10.75
C VAL A 130 5.76 10.22 -10.41
N PRO A 131 6.33 11.26 -11.04
CA PRO A 131 6.03 12.65 -10.68
C PRO A 131 4.60 13.05 -11.03
N GLY A 132 3.94 13.74 -10.10
CA GLY A 132 2.66 14.40 -10.35
C GLY A 132 2.81 15.63 -11.23
N VAL A 133 1.83 15.92 -12.09
CA VAL A 133 1.91 17.07 -13.01
C VAL A 133 1.22 18.33 -12.50
N THR A 134 0.28 18.22 -11.56
CA THR A 134 -0.50 19.38 -11.06
C THR A 134 -0.18 19.71 -9.60
N HIS A 135 0.04 18.68 -8.78
CA HIS A 135 0.37 18.76 -7.37
C HIS A 135 1.55 17.84 -7.04
N PRO A 136 2.73 18.07 -7.65
CA PRO A 136 3.91 17.22 -7.42
C PRO A 136 4.34 17.15 -5.96
N GLU A 137 4.01 18.15 -5.15
CA GLU A 137 4.27 18.23 -3.72
C GLU A 137 3.38 17.29 -2.88
N GLN A 138 2.24 16.87 -3.42
CA GLN A 138 1.37 15.90 -2.77
C GLN A 138 1.82 14.51 -3.16
N VAL A 139 2.22 13.73 -2.15
CA VAL A 139 2.79 12.40 -2.34
C VAL A 139 1.81 11.34 -1.85
N VAL A 140 1.59 10.32 -2.66
CA VAL A 140 0.96 9.06 -2.25
C VAL A 140 2.05 8.00 -2.21
N VAL A 141 2.29 7.44 -1.03
CA VAL A 141 3.18 6.29 -0.86
C VAL A 141 2.34 5.02 -0.91
N ILE A 142 2.75 4.09 -1.76
CA ILE A 142 2.25 2.73 -1.87
C ILE A 142 3.43 1.86 -1.46
N GLY A 143 3.24 0.99 -0.47
CA GLY A 143 4.35 0.23 0.09
C GLY A 143 4.03 -1.24 0.38
N CYS A 144 5.05 -2.08 0.23
CA CYS A 144 5.16 -3.45 0.76
C CYS A 144 6.52 -3.60 1.47
N HIS A 145 6.79 -4.75 2.07
CA HIS A 145 8.17 -5.15 2.38
C HIS A 145 8.57 -6.38 1.55
N TYR A 146 9.82 -6.43 1.12
CA TYR A 146 10.29 -7.52 0.25
C TYR A 146 11.29 -8.45 0.92
N ASP A 147 11.83 -8.04 2.07
CA ASP A 147 12.61 -8.94 2.90
C ASP A 147 11.75 -10.10 3.38
N GLY A 148 12.40 -11.23 3.64
CA GLY A 148 11.75 -12.41 4.21
C GLY A 148 12.48 -12.86 5.46
N GLU A 149 11.72 -13.44 6.39
CA GLU A 149 12.29 -14.16 7.51
C GLU A 149 13.23 -15.28 7.06
N ALA A 150 14.40 -15.35 7.71
CA ALA A 150 15.44 -16.34 7.47
C ALA A 150 14.97 -17.82 7.54
N ILE A 151 13.93 -18.13 8.31
CA ILE A 151 13.50 -19.50 8.60
C ILE A 151 12.03 -19.77 8.21
N SER A 152 11.40 -18.85 7.48
CA SER A 152 9.98 -18.93 7.14
C SER A 152 9.75 -19.40 5.70
N THR A 153 8.62 -20.08 5.50
CA THR A 153 8.07 -20.37 4.17
C THR A 153 6.87 -19.47 3.83
N GLN A 154 6.56 -18.50 4.70
CA GLN A 154 5.37 -17.66 4.59
C GLN A 154 5.59 -16.42 3.73
N SER A 155 6.83 -16.17 3.30
CA SER A 155 7.20 -14.91 2.63
C SER A 155 6.62 -14.72 1.23
N ALA A 156 5.84 -15.69 0.72
CA ALA A 156 5.00 -15.47 -0.44
C ALA A 156 3.79 -14.58 -0.10
N ASN A 157 3.20 -14.77 1.07
CA ASN A 157 2.15 -13.90 1.59
C ASN A 157 2.72 -12.69 2.33
N ASP A 158 3.90 -12.85 2.95
CA ASP A 158 4.51 -11.87 3.89
C ASP A 158 5.91 -11.40 3.45
N ASP A 159 6.04 -10.40 2.57
CA ASP A 159 4.98 -9.70 1.85
C ASP A 159 5.26 -9.66 0.33
N GLY A 160 5.72 -10.80 -0.20
CA GLY A 160 5.86 -10.97 -1.66
C GLY A 160 4.55 -10.68 -2.42
N SER A 161 3.40 -10.90 -1.77
CA SER A 161 2.06 -10.63 -2.30
C SER A 161 1.77 -9.14 -2.44
N GLY A 162 2.10 -8.33 -1.43
CA GLY A 162 2.00 -6.86 -1.48
C GLY A 162 2.85 -6.29 -2.61
N CYS A 163 4.09 -6.76 -2.75
CA CYS A 163 4.96 -6.28 -3.82
C CYS A 163 4.46 -6.65 -5.22
N ALA A 164 3.80 -7.80 -5.38
CA ALA A 164 3.12 -8.16 -6.64
C ALA A 164 1.87 -7.30 -6.89
N ILE A 165 1.12 -6.93 -5.85
CA ILE A 165 -0.02 -6.03 -5.93
C ILE A 165 0.42 -4.64 -6.39
N GLU A 166 1.56 -4.14 -5.90
CA GLU A 166 2.12 -2.86 -6.36
C GLU A 166 2.36 -2.83 -7.86
N LEU A 167 2.94 -3.91 -8.43
CA LEU A 167 3.10 -4.06 -9.88
C LEU A 167 1.75 -4.03 -10.60
N GLY A 168 0.74 -4.74 -10.06
CA GLY A 168 -0.62 -4.73 -10.62
C GLY A 168 -1.26 -3.34 -10.63
N VAL A 169 -1.09 -2.57 -9.56
CA VAL A 169 -1.56 -1.19 -9.45
C VAL A 169 -0.82 -0.29 -10.44
N ALA A 170 0.51 -0.37 -10.49
CA ALA A 170 1.35 0.41 -11.40
C ALA A 170 0.98 0.14 -12.87
N ARG A 171 0.79 -1.13 -13.25
CA ARG A 171 0.34 -1.53 -14.58
C ARG A 171 -1.03 -0.97 -14.94
N ALA A 172 -2.02 -1.13 -14.05
CA ALA A 172 -3.37 -0.63 -14.27
C ALA A 172 -3.36 0.89 -14.48
N MET A 173 -2.64 1.62 -13.62
CA MET A 173 -2.49 3.08 -13.73
C MET A 173 -1.76 3.49 -15.02
N GLY A 174 -0.63 2.87 -15.33
CA GLY A 174 0.14 3.17 -16.54
C GLY A 174 -0.64 2.88 -17.83
N MET A 175 -1.43 1.79 -17.87
CA MET A 175 -2.34 1.52 -18.98
C MET A 175 -3.44 2.58 -19.09
N TYR A 176 -4.07 2.94 -17.97
CA TYR A 176 -5.12 3.95 -17.93
C TYR A 176 -4.63 5.32 -18.40
N TRP A 177 -3.48 5.78 -17.90
CA TRP A 177 -2.88 7.04 -18.29
C TRP A 177 -2.55 7.10 -19.79
N ARG A 178 -2.03 5.99 -20.35
CA ARG A 178 -1.74 5.87 -21.79
C ARG A 178 -3.01 5.95 -22.64
N SER A 179 -4.06 5.20 -22.28
CA SER A 179 -5.29 5.13 -23.08
C SER A 179 -6.14 6.40 -23.00
N HIS A 180 -6.05 7.14 -21.89
CA HIS A 180 -6.80 8.38 -21.68
C HIS A 180 -5.98 9.65 -21.92
N HIS A 181 -4.72 9.52 -22.34
CA HIS A 181 -3.79 10.63 -22.54
C HIS A 181 -3.70 11.57 -21.32
N THR A 182 -3.66 11.00 -20.13
CA THR A 182 -3.60 11.72 -18.87
C THR A 182 -2.35 11.36 -18.08
N TYR A 183 -2.08 12.11 -17.01
CA TYR A 183 -0.93 11.95 -16.12
C TYR A 183 -1.41 11.99 -14.67
N PRO A 184 -0.66 11.39 -13.73
CA PRO A 184 -1.03 11.49 -12.32
C PRO A 184 -0.99 12.95 -11.86
N ALA A 185 -2.04 13.40 -11.17
CA ALA A 185 -2.06 14.76 -10.63
C ALA A 185 -1.07 14.93 -9.47
N ARG A 186 -0.86 13.87 -8.68
CA ARG A 186 0.00 13.80 -7.49
C ARG A 186 1.19 12.89 -7.74
N THR A 187 2.27 13.10 -7.01
CA THR A 187 3.42 12.19 -7.08
C THR A 187 3.08 10.86 -6.44
N LEU A 188 3.35 9.77 -7.13
CA LEU A 188 3.24 8.41 -6.59
C LEU A 188 4.63 7.88 -6.29
N ARG A 189 4.80 7.29 -5.11
CA ARG A 189 6.02 6.58 -4.72
C ARG A 189 5.64 5.14 -4.38
N PHE A 190 6.05 4.22 -5.22
CA PHE A 190 5.98 2.79 -4.92
C PHE A 190 7.27 2.43 -4.18
N VAL A 191 7.16 1.80 -3.02
CA VAL A 191 8.30 1.56 -2.14
C VAL A 191 8.25 0.14 -1.61
N ILE A 192 9.28 -0.64 -1.93
CA ILE A 192 9.54 -1.90 -1.25
C ILE A 192 10.51 -1.62 -0.11
N PHE A 193 10.02 -1.75 1.12
CA PHE A 193 10.82 -1.58 2.33
C PHE A 193 11.63 -2.84 2.62
N ASP A 194 12.85 -2.64 3.11
CA ASP A 194 13.72 -3.72 3.55
C ASP A 194 13.72 -3.82 5.09
N ALA A 195 14.14 -4.96 5.62
CA ALA A 195 14.28 -5.22 7.05
C ALA A 195 13.02 -4.91 7.88
N GLU A 196 11.82 -5.20 7.35
CA GLU A 196 10.57 -5.16 8.11
C GLU A 196 10.61 -6.20 9.23
N GLU A 197 11.00 -7.41 8.86
CA GLU A 197 10.96 -8.62 9.69
C GLU A 197 11.94 -8.53 10.87
N GLN A 198 12.97 -7.68 10.74
CA GLN A 198 13.98 -7.42 11.76
C GLN A 198 13.58 -6.30 12.74
N GLY A 199 12.46 -5.61 12.50
CA GLY A 199 11.95 -4.52 13.35
C GLY A 199 11.65 -3.21 12.62
N LEU A 200 11.09 -3.27 11.41
CA LEU A 200 10.66 -2.10 10.61
C LEU A 200 11.79 -1.16 10.18
N TYR A 201 13.03 -1.63 10.11
CA TYR A 201 14.19 -0.75 9.95
C TYR A 201 14.16 0.07 8.67
N GLY A 202 13.74 -0.52 7.54
CA GLY A 202 13.65 0.20 6.27
C GLY A 202 12.62 1.33 6.28
N SER A 203 11.44 1.10 6.85
CA SER A 203 10.41 2.14 6.92
C SER A 203 10.79 3.26 7.90
N PHE A 204 11.42 2.93 9.03
CA PHE A 204 11.97 3.94 9.94
C PHE A 204 13.12 4.74 9.30
N HIS A 205 14.01 4.09 8.55
CA HIS A 205 15.05 4.78 7.80
C HIS A 205 14.44 5.74 6.78
N TYR A 206 13.48 5.28 5.98
CA TYR A 206 12.78 6.07 4.96
C TYR A 206 12.09 7.33 5.51
N LEU A 207 11.53 7.25 6.72
CA LEU A 207 10.90 8.40 7.38
C LEU A 207 11.93 9.46 7.81
N ASN A 208 13.14 9.03 8.17
CA ASN A 208 14.16 9.87 8.79
C ASN A 208 15.27 10.34 7.84
N SER A 209 15.26 9.86 6.60
CA SER A 209 16.24 10.16 5.53
C SER A 209 15.98 11.49 4.82
#